data_AF-A0A2G6G5F3-F1
#
_entry.id   AF-A0A2G6G5F3-F1
#
_cell.length_a   1.000
_cell.length_b   1.000
_cell.length_c   1.000
_cell.angle_alpha   90.00
_cell.angle_beta   90.00
_cell.angle_gamma   90.00
#
_symmetry.space_group_name_H-M   'P 1'
#
loop_
_entity.id
_entity.type
_entity.pdbx_description
1 polymer ?
#
loop_
_entity_poly.entity_id
_entity_poly.type
_entity_poly.pdbx_seq_one_letter_code
_entity_poly.pdbx_strand_id
1 'polypeptide(L)'
;MRRVDALLDQVSRKGASRREVERDGRRNSGRGGLRGGLRSSHRGGRDRSRGWQGARTLSVTRDSALFEGLVTLDFDFLMSQNFTAGARTLADLLPQSVVGRAQNGHGFFTDDFGTPLCFPEATFERVLSVLEASDPNLQALRVRQRRGAMLADFGRWLLANVDQEELPLDPEGRPIFGIDFLRGIKVDTRRFLTGLVLAGFMDDWTYRSNALRHHKRTFGGMPFTIGGGDILIVDAANFTQVGLGDTGATVFTDQELRTLRDVGVICRNRHDEYAFPEYDQAFFRRQLGDGVCDDLAMIYVGAKHGFSAMLGAFLMDAIDTYDKYLLNLTWGGFDTWLAGRIQKHFTETTGQPLVWDDAIFDLIHFAAKRNDPPINLSSSHRRLIQVERGSAEPTILNHWRFLQGEPVYDIKLGFSRVPARDFYRVAHARCRAAGFEVREPVFIKGSVQSR
;
A
#
# COMPACT_ATOMS: atom_id res chain seq x y z
N MET A 1 -12.96 23.72 -11.56
CA MET A 1 -14.21 24.52 -11.47
C MET A 1 -15.43 23.67 -11.80
N ARG A 2 -15.74 23.32 -13.07
CA ARG A 2 -17.00 22.59 -13.41
C ARG A 2 -17.33 21.32 -12.60
N ARG A 3 -16.34 20.55 -12.13
CA ARG A 3 -16.55 19.33 -11.32
C ARG A 3 -16.91 19.63 -9.86
N VAL A 4 -16.25 20.62 -9.26
CA VAL A 4 -16.55 21.11 -7.90
C VAL A 4 -17.88 21.85 -7.87
N ASP A 5 -18.16 22.64 -8.90
CA ASP A 5 -19.44 23.35 -9.00
C ASP A 5 -20.60 22.34 -9.16
N ALA A 6 -20.40 21.25 -9.91
CA ALA A 6 -21.38 20.16 -10.00
C ALA A 6 -21.54 19.37 -8.68
N LEU A 7 -20.45 19.17 -7.93
CA LEU A 7 -20.44 18.54 -6.60
C LEU A 7 -21.18 19.43 -5.57
N LEU A 8 -20.87 20.73 -5.55
CA LEU A 8 -21.51 21.73 -4.70
C LEU A 8 -22.98 21.92 -5.06
N ASP A 9 -23.35 21.85 -6.33
CA ASP A 9 -24.75 21.88 -6.79
C ASP A 9 -25.51 20.62 -6.33
N GLN A 10 -24.89 19.43 -6.39
CA GLN A 10 -25.51 18.19 -5.91
C GLN A 10 -25.70 18.20 -4.38
N VAL A 11 -24.71 18.71 -3.64
CA VAL A 11 -24.78 18.84 -2.18
C VAL A 11 -25.79 19.92 -1.77
N SER A 12 -25.79 21.09 -2.44
CA SER A 12 -26.71 22.20 -2.13
C SER A 12 -28.17 21.87 -2.43
N ARG A 13 -28.45 21.20 -3.56
CA ARG A 13 -29.82 20.76 -3.92
C ARG A 13 -30.37 19.73 -2.92
N LYS A 14 -29.52 18.95 -2.26
CA LYS A 14 -29.93 17.92 -1.29
C LYS A 14 -29.90 18.38 0.17
N GLY A 15 -29.04 19.33 0.54
CA GLY A 15 -29.11 20.03 1.82
C GLY A 15 -30.42 20.81 2.00
N ALA A 16 -30.96 21.33 0.90
CA ALA A 16 -32.33 21.88 0.84
C ALA A 16 -33.39 20.78 1.02
N SER A 17 -33.24 19.63 0.36
CA SER A 17 -34.16 18.49 0.47
C SER A 17 -34.19 17.87 1.88
N ARG A 18 -33.07 17.80 2.61
CA ARG A 18 -33.06 17.31 4.02
C ARG A 18 -33.83 18.23 4.98
N ARG A 19 -33.97 19.52 4.66
CA ARG A 19 -34.83 20.47 5.39
C ARG A 19 -36.31 20.40 4.97
N GLU A 20 -36.61 19.83 3.79
CA GLU A 20 -37.99 19.65 3.31
C GLU A 20 -38.57 18.26 3.63
N VAL A 21 -37.73 17.23 3.84
CA VAL A 21 -38.19 15.87 4.18
C VAL A 21 -38.66 15.74 5.64
N GLU A 22 -38.37 16.72 6.50
CA GLU A 22 -39.04 16.87 7.80
C GLU A 22 -40.42 17.55 7.72
N ARG A 23 -40.88 17.96 6.52
CA ARG A 23 -42.10 18.76 6.38
C ARG A 23 -43.24 18.23 5.51
N ASP A 24 -43.05 17.24 4.63
CA ASP A 24 -44.18 16.78 3.82
C ASP A 24 -44.24 15.27 3.61
N GLY A 25 -45.04 14.63 4.45
CA GLY A 25 -45.66 13.35 4.12
C GLY A 25 -47.05 13.56 3.54
N ARG A 26 -47.26 13.21 2.25
CA ARG A 26 -48.42 12.48 1.69
C ARG A 26 -48.64 12.72 0.18
N ARG A 27 -48.95 11.62 -0.52
CA ARG A 27 -49.64 11.50 -1.84
C ARG A 27 -48.80 11.90 -3.07
N ASN A 28 -48.90 11.33 -4.27
CA ASN A 28 -49.84 10.38 -4.86
C ASN A 28 -49.24 9.67 -6.10
N SER A 29 -49.92 8.61 -6.50
CA SER A 29 -49.84 7.73 -7.69
C SER A 29 -49.73 8.33 -9.11
N GLY A 30 -49.20 7.55 -10.07
CA GLY A 30 -49.70 7.57 -11.46
C GLY A 30 -48.79 7.05 -12.60
N ARG A 31 -49.20 5.91 -13.21
CA ARG A 31 -49.00 5.31 -14.57
C ARG A 31 -48.32 6.18 -15.66
N GLY A 32 -47.65 5.70 -16.71
CA GLY A 32 -47.46 4.39 -17.37
C GLY A 32 -46.89 4.60 -18.79
N GLY A 33 -46.51 3.55 -19.55
CA GLY A 33 -46.27 3.65 -21.00
C GLY A 33 -45.27 2.66 -21.63
N LEU A 34 -45.79 1.71 -22.43
CA LEU A 34 -45.10 0.69 -23.25
C LEU A 34 -45.00 1.12 -24.73
N ARG A 35 -43.96 0.63 -25.46
CA ARG A 35 -43.85 0.25 -26.91
C ARG A 35 -42.35 0.32 -27.31
N GLY A 36 -41.72 -0.53 -28.12
CA GLY A 36 -42.08 -1.71 -28.91
C GLY A 36 -41.20 -1.82 -30.19
N GLY A 37 -40.65 -3.01 -30.47
CA GLY A 37 -40.10 -3.48 -31.79
C GLY A 37 -38.68 -3.03 -32.17
N LEU A 38 -37.86 -3.73 -32.96
CA LEU A 38 -37.96 -5.01 -33.68
C LEU A 38 -36.56 -5.43 -34.17
N ARG A 39 -36.40 -6.73 -34.44
CA ARG A 39 -35.19 -7.47 -34.86
C ARG A 39 -34.58 -7.02 -36.20
N SER A 40 -33.27 -7.21 -36.37
CA SER A 40 -32.75 -7.96 -37.53
C SER A 40 -31.36 -8.57 -37.25
N SER A 41 -31.19 -9.79 -37.75
CA SER A 41 -30.05 -10.69 -37.62
C SER A 41 -29.21 -10.68 -38.89
N HIS A 42 -27.88 -10.67 -38.81
CA HIS A 42 -27.00 -11.16 -39.88
C HIS A 42 -25.87 -12.02 -39.31
N ARG A 43 -25.75 -13.23 -39.85
CA ARG A 43 -24.74 -14.25 -39.59
C ARG A 43 -23.49 -13.96 -40.43
N GLY A 44 -22.33 -14.39 -39.92
CA GLY A 44 -21.23 -14.89 -40.75
C GLY A 44 -19.87 -14.26 -40.45
N GLY A 45 -18.94 -15.07 -39.94
CA GLY A 45 -17.53 -14.70 -39.82
C GLY A 45 -16.84 -15.34 -38.63
N ARG A 46 -16.44 -16.61 -38.76
CA ARG A 46 -15.45 -17.21 -37.86
C ARG A 46 -14.12 -16.53 -38.15
N ASP A 47 -13.76 -15.55 -37.34
CA ASP A 47 -12.41 -15.02 -37.29
C ASP A 47 -11.80 -15.36 -35.93
N ARG A 48 -10.74 -16.19 -35.96
CA ARG A 48 -9.99 -16.66 -34.79
C ARG A 48 -8.88 -15.66 -34.46
N SER A 49 -9.20 -14.38 -34.41
CA SER A 49 -8.38 -13.41 -33.71
C SER A 49 -8.76 -13.48 -32.24
N ARG A 50 -7.89 -14.06 -31.39
CA ARG A 50 -7.99 -13.92 -29.93
C ARG A 50 -7.75 -12.46 -29.59
N GLY A 51 -8.78 -11.64 -29.78
CA GLY A 51 -8.84 -10.29 -29.25
C GLY A 51 -8.66 -10.39 -27.74
N TRP A 52 -7.70 -9.64 -27.23
CA TRP A 52 -7.50 -9.44 -25.82
C TRP A 52 -8.80 -8.82 -25.27
N GLN A 53 -9.71 -9.66 -24.79
CA GLN A 53 -10.89 -9.19 -24.07
C GLN A 53 -10.33 -8.58 -22.79
N GLY A 54 -10.49 -7.26 -22.64
CA GLY A 54 -10.04 -6.54 -21.45
C GLY A 54 -10.63 -7.14 -20.17
N ALA A 55 -10.15 -6.69 -19.01
CA ALA A 55 -10.59 -7.20 -17.72
C ALA A 55 -12.13 -7.19 -17.61
N ARG A 56 -12.70 -8.32 -17.19
CA ARG A 56 -14.15 -8.47 -16.99
C ARG A 56 -14.51 -7.92 -15.62
N THR A 57 -15.30 -6.87 -15.59
CA THR A 57 -15.81 -6.29 -14.33
C THR A 57 -17.04 -7.04 -13.88
N LEU A 58 -16.99 -7.61 -12.67
CA LEU A 58 -18.02 -8.41 -12.03
C LEU A 58 -18.53 -7.71 -10.76
N SER A 59 -19.69 -8.13 -10.25
CA SER A 59 -20.25 -7.61 -9.00
C SER A 59 -20.20 -8.67 -7.93
N VAL A 60 -19.67 -8.34 -6.75
CA VAL A 60 -19.60 -9.28 -5.62
C VAL A 60 -20.99 -9.81 -5.27
N THR A 61 -22.04 -8.98 -5.37
CA THR A 61 -23.41 -9.39 -5.03
C THR A 61 -24.02 -10.32 -6.08
N ARG A 62 -23.80 -10.05 -7.38
CA ARG A 62 -24.41 -10.86 -8.45
C ARG A 62 -23.63 -12.16 -8.71
N ASP A 63 -22.33 -12.12 -8.50
CA ASP A 63 -21.38 -13.19 -8.80
C ASP A 63 -20.81 -13.77 -7.48
N SER A 64 -21.61 -13.83 -6.42
CA SER A 64 -21.16 -14.10 -5.05
C SER A 64 -20.46 -15.45 -4.88
N ALA A 65 -21.03 -16.53 -5.41
CA ALA A 65 -20.43 -17.87 -5.31
C ALA A 65 -19.06 -17.95 -6.02
N LEU A 66 -18.91 -17.24 -7.15
CA LEU A 66 -17.62 -17.13 -7.84
C LEU A 66 -16.63 -16.34 -7.00
N PHE A 67 -17.04 -15.18 -6.49
CA PHE A 67 -16.19 -14.35 -5.62
C PHE A 67 -15.71 -15.12 -4.39
N GLU A 68 -16.61 -15.81 -3.68
CA GLU A 68 -16.31 -16.63 -2.50
C GLU A 68 -15.29 -17.74 -2.81
N GLY A 69 -15.50 -18.47 -3.91
CA GLY A 69 -14.56 -19.50 -4.35
C GLY A 69 -13.18 -18.94 -4.67
N LEU A 70 -13.10 -17.82 -5.38
CA LEU A 70 -11.84 -17.17 -5.75
C LEU A 70 -11.09 -16.60 -4.53
N VAL A 71 -11.81 -16.00 -3.58
CA VAL A 71 -11.23 -15.49 -2.32
C VAL A 71 -10.60 -16.64 -1.52
N THR A 72 -11.34 -17.74 -1.37
CA THR A 72 -10.86 -18.92 -0.62
C THR A 72 -9.61 -19.51 -1.28
N LEU A 73 -9.66 -19.76 -2.60
CA LEU A 73 -8.53 -20.31 -3.35
C LEU A 73 -7.29 -19.41 -3.31
N ASP A 74 -7.46 -18.09 -3.48
CA ASP A 74 -6.33 -17.15 -3.44
C ASP A 74 -5.70 -17.07 -2.05
N PHE A 75 -6.53 -17.07 -0.99
CA PHE A 75 -6.05 -17.06 0.38
C PHE A 75 -5.31 -18.36 0.75
N ASP A 76 -5.86 -19.52 0.41
CA ASP A 76 -5.23 -20.82 0.66
C ASP A 76 -3.90 -20.94 -0.09
N PHE A 77 -3.88 -20.50 -1.35
CA PHE A 77 -2.64 -20.43 -2.10
C PHE A 77 -1.60 -19.54 -1.41
N LEU A 78 -2.00 -18.35 -0.96
CA LEU A 78 -1.10 -17.45 -0.24
C LEU A 78 -0.60 -18.12 1.05
N MET A 79 -1.46 -18.70 1.87
CA MET A 79 -1.08 -19.40 3.11
C MET A 79 -0.13 -20.59 2.87
N SER A 80 -0.18 -21.21 1.69
CA SER A 80 0.74 -22.30 1.30
C SER A 80 2.14 -21.84 0.89
N GLN A 81 2.37 -20.54 0.70
CA GLN A 81 3.68 -20.01 0.33
C GLN A 81 4.64 -20.00 1.53
N ASN A 82 5.93 -19.99 1.24
CA ASN A 82 6.96 -19.95 2.29
C ASN A 82 7.22 -18.50 2.73
N PHE A 83 6.94 -18.20 4.00
CA PHE A 83 7.20 -16.90 4.62
C PHE A 83 8.03 -17.06 5.88
N THR A 84 8.80 -16.04 6.22
CA THR A 84 9.47 -15.91 7.52
C THR A 84 8.53 -15.32 8.58
N ALA A 85 7.29 -15.81 8.63
CA ALA A 85 6.31 -15.41 9.63
C ALA A 85 5.31 -16.55 9.91
N GLY A 86 4.85 -16.64 11.15
CA GLY A 86 3.88 -17.66 11.57
C GLY A 86 2.48 -17.45 10.99
N ALA A 87 1.70 -18.53 10.92
CA ALA A 87 0.34 -18.54 10.36
C ALA A 87 -0.58 -17.46 10.96
N ARG A 88 -0.45 -17.16 12.25
CA ARG A 88 -1.22 -16.10 12.91
C ARG A 88 -0.91 -14.70 12.37
N THR A 89 0.36 -14.38 12.15
CA THR A 89 0.76 -13.11 11.52
C THR A 89 0.23 -13.05 10.08
N LEU A 90 0.35 -14.15 9.35
CA LEU A 90 -0.13 -14.24 7.97
C LEU A 90 -1.65 -14.05 7.86
N ALA A 91 -2.42 -14.56 8.83
CA ALA A 91 -3.86 -14.34 8.92
C ALA A 91 -4.25 -12.86 9.06
N ASP A 92 -3.40 -12.03 9.68
CA ASP A 92 -3.62 -10.58 9.80
C ASP A 92 -3.11 -9.81 8.55
N LEU A 93 -2.10 -10.35 7.86
CA LEU A 93 -1.41 -9.72 6.74
C LEU A 93 -2.04 -10.02 5.37
N LEU A 94 -2.37 -11.28 5.09
CA LEU A 94 -2.69 -11.77 3.74
C LEU A 94 -4.07 -11.36 3.20
N PRO A 95 -5.14 -11.17 4.01
CA PRO A 95 -6.45 -10.83 3.46
C PRO A 95 -6.45 -9.57 2.58
N GLN A 96 -5.61 -8.57 2.90
CA GLN A 96 -5.50 -7.37 2.06
C GLN A 96 -4.89 -7.65 0.67
N SER A 97 -4.02 -8.68 0.56
CA SER A 97 -3.48 -9.10 -0.73
C SER A 97 -4.58 -9.69 -1.61
N VAL A 98 -5.51 -10.44 -0.99
CA VAL A 98 -6.69 -10.99 -1.68
C VAL A 98 -7.61 -9.85 -2.14
N VAL A 99 -7.88 -8.85 -1.29
CA VAL A 99 -8.64 -7.64 -1.68
C VAL A 99 -8.03 -6.97 -2.90
N GLY A 100 -6.72 -6.67 -2.84
CA GLY A 100 -6.01 -6.03 -3.95
C GLY A 100 -6.05 -6.87 -5.24
N ARG A 101 -5.93 -8.19 -5.14
CA ARG A 101 -6.03 -9.10 -6.29
C ARG A 101 -7.44 -9.17 -6.87
N ALA A 102 -8.47 -9.15 -6.02
CA ALA A 102 -9.87 -9.12 -6.44
C ALA A 102 -10.21 -7.82 -7.19
N GLN A 103 -9.81 -6.67 -6.64
CA GLN A 103 -10.09 -5.37 -7.25
C GLN A 103 -9.39 -5.19 -8.60
N ASN A 104 -8.17 -5.71 -8.73
CA ASN A 104 -7.35 -5.53 -9.93
C ASN A 104 -7.41 -6.70 -10.92
N GLY A 105 -8.04 -7.83 -10.59
CA GLY A 105 -8.08 -9.03 -11.43
C GLY A 105 -6.73 -9.72 -11.58
N HIS A 106 -6.15 -10.16 -10.46
CA HIS A 106 -4.83 -10.80 -10.40
C HIS A 106 -4.87 -12.06 -9.53
N GLY A 107 -3.79 -12.85 -9.53
CA GLY A 107 -3.75 -14.10 -8.74
C GLY A 107 -4.76 -15.11 -9.29
N PHE A 108 -5.62 -15.65 -8.43
CA PHE A 108 -6.70 -16.56 -8.86
C PHE A 108 -7.87 -15.84 -9.52
N PHE A 109 -7.93 -14.51 -9.50
CA PHE A 109 -9.00 -13.72 -10.12
C PHE A 109 -8.83 -13.62 -11.64
N THR A 110 -8.81 -14.76 -12.29
CA THR A 110 -8.76 -14.96 -13.74
C THR A 110 -9.69 -16.10 -14.12
N ASP A 111 -10.37 -16.02 -15.27
CA ASP A 111 -11.10 -17.18 -15.79
C ASP A 111 -10.16 -18.23 -16.42
N ASP A 112 -10.73 -19.35 -16.89
CA ASP A 112 -10.00 -20.47 -17.49
C ASP A 112 -9.16 -20.08 -18.72
N PHE A 113 -9.42 -18.91 -19.31
CA PHE A 113 -8.68 -18.39 -20.46
C PHE A 113 -7.59 -17.40 -20.05
N GLY A 114 -7.42 -17.16 -18.74
CA GLY A 114 -6.50 -16.17 -18.19
C GLY A 114 -7.01 -14.74 -18.30
N THR A 115 -8.30 -14.51 -18.60
CA THR A 115 -8.87 -13.17 -18.63
C THR A 115 -9.05 -12.66 -17.19
N PRO A 116 -8.50 -11.47 -16.85
CA PRO A 116 -8.68 -10.89 -15.52
C PRO A 116 -10.15 -10.70 -15.15
N LEU A 117 -10.51 -11.09 -13.93
CA LEU A 117 -11.82 -10.89 -13.32
C LEU A 117 -11.71 -9.84 -12.21
N CYS A 118 -12.23 -8.65 -12.44
CA CYS A 118 -12.18 -7.57 -11.45
C CYS A 118 -13.48 -7.48 -10.67
N PHE A 119 -13.36 -7.34 -9.35
CA PHE A 119 -14.45 -7.01 -8.43
C PHE A 119 -14.16 -5.65 -7.78
N PRO A 120 -14.49 -4.52 -8.44
CA PRO A 120 -14.15 -3.19 -7.92
C PRO A 120 -14.79 -2.89 -6.55
N GLU A 121 -15.93 -3.54 -6.26
CA GLU A 121 -16.64 -3.43 -4.99
C GLU A 121 -16.13 -4.39 -3.89
N ALA A 122 -15.04 -5.14 -4.14
CA ALA A 122 -14.45 -5.98 -3.11
C ALA A 122 -13.89 -5.09 -2.00
N THR A 123 -14.27 -5.37 -0.76
CA THR A 123 -13.77 -4.67 0.44
C THR A 123 -13.08 -5.65 1.37
N PHE A 124 -12.32 -5.13 2.33
CA PHE A 124 -11.66 -5.94 3.36
C PHE A 124 -12.68 -6.74 4.18
N GLU A 125 -13.82 -6.13 4.52
CA GLU A 125 -14.95 -6.78 5.20
C GLU A 125 -15.50 -7.94 4.36
N ARG A 126 -15.75 -7.72 3.06
CA ARG A 126 -16.31 -8.75 2.19
C ARG A 126 -15.36 -9.94 2.07
N VAL A 127 -14.06 -9.71 1.91
CA VAL A 127 -13.06 -10.80 1.89
C VAL A 127 -13.05 -11.55 3.23
N LEU A 128 -13.02 -10.85 4.35
CA LEU A 128 -13.00 -11.48 5.67
C LEU A 128 -14.30 -12.22 6.01
N SER A 129 -15.46 -11.74 5.59
CA SER A 129 -16.73 -12.47 5.73
C SER A 129 -16.71 -13.83 5.02
N VAL A 130 -16.05 -13.94 3.86
CA VAL A 130 -15.87 -15.23 3.18
C VAL A 130 -14.95 -16.13 3.99
N LEU A 131 -13.79 -15.61 4.42
CA LEU A 131 -12.78 -16.39 5.10
C LEU A 131 -13.19 -16.82 6.52
N GLU A 132 -14.06 -16.07 7.19
CA GLU A 132 -14.62 -16.39 8.50
C GLU A 132 -15.35 -17.73 8.52
N ALA A 133 -15.96 -18.14 7.39
CA ALA A 133 -16.62 -19.44 7.28
C ALA A 133 -15.65 -20.63 7.48
N SER A 134 -14.37 -20.45 7.13
CA SER A 134 -13.33 -21.46 7.27
C SER A 134 -12.51 -21.29 8.56
N ASP A 135 -12.31 -20.05 9.02
CA ASP A 135 -11.61 -19.76 10.27
C ASP A 135 -12.29 -18.58 11.02
N PRO A 136 -12.97 -18.84 12.15
CA PRO A 136 -13.58 -17.79 12.98
C PRO A 136 -12.61 -16.73 13.54
N ASN A 137 -11.30 -16.95 13.44
CA ASN A 137 -10.29 -15.95 13.81
C ASN A 137 -10.10 -14.87 12.73
N LEU A 138 -10.61 -15.08 11.52
CA LEU A 138 -10.59 -14.15 10.39
C LEU A 138 -11.81 -13.21 10.37
N GLN A 139 -12.58 -13.13 11.46
CA GLN A 139 -13.62 -12.13 11.60
C GLN A 139 -13.04 -10.70 11.48
N ALA A 140 -13.70 -9.84 10.67
CA ALA A 140 -13.24 -8.49 10.35
C ALA A 140 -12.84 -7.67 11.58
N LEU A 141 -13.73 -7.56 12.56
CA LEU A 141 -13.48 -6.79 13.78
C LEU A 141 -12.22 -7.28 14.52
N ARG A 142 -12.02 -8.60 14.59
CA ARG A 142 -10.87 -9.21 15.30
C ARG A 142 -9.56 -8.94 14.56
N VAL A 143 -9.53 -9.11 13.24
CA VAL A 143 -8.33 -8.84 12.43
C VAL A 143 -7.93 -7.37 12.55
N ARG A 144 -8.89 -6.44 12.40
CA ARG A 144 -8.63 -5.00 12.54
C ARG A 144 -8.13 -4.64 13.95
N GLN A 145 -8.70 -5.24 15.00
CA GLN A 145 -8.23 -5.07 16.39
C GLN A 145 -6.80 -5.57 16.59
N ARG A 146 -6.48 -6.77 16.10
CA ARG A 146 -5.13 -7.35 16.24
C ARG A 146 -4.07 -6.51 15.52
N ARG A 147 -4.36 -6.05 14.29
CA ARG A 147 -3.48 -5.13 13.56
C ARG A 147 -3.26 -3.82 14.31
N GLY A 148 -4.33 -3.21 14.83
CA GLY A 148 -4.24 -1.97 15.60
C GLY A 148 -3.45 -2.13 16.91
N ALA A 149 -3.70 -3.22 17.64
CA ALA A 149 -2.95 -3.55 18.85
C ALA A 149 -1.47 -3.78 18.55
N MET A 150 -1.16 -4.53 17.49
CA MET A 150 0.21 -4.79 17.04
C MET A 150 1.00 -3.50 16.79
N LEU A 151 0.41 -2.53 16.08
CA LEU A 151 1.05 -1.24 15.83
C LEU A 151 1.18 -0.39 17.09
N ALA A 152 0.12 -0.32 17.90
CA ALA A 152 0.13 0.46 19.14
C ALA A 152 1.16 -0.09 20.14
N ASP A 153 1.27 -1.42 20.25
CA ASP A 153 2.23 -2.10 21.13
C ASP A 153 3.66 -1.83 20.66
N PHE A 154 3.93 -1.96 19.37
CA PHE A 154 5.23 -1.63 18.78
C PHE A 154 5.60 -0.15 19.01
N GLY A 155 4.68 0.78 18.74
CA GLY A 155 4.92 2.21 18.93
C GLY A 155 5.20 2.57 20.39
N ARG A 156 4.45 1.99 21.35
CA ARG A 156 4.72 2.19 22.79
C ARG A 156 6.06 1.63 23.21
N TRP A 157 6.39 0.41 22.77
CA TRP A 157 7.68 -0.21 23.06
C TRP A 157 8.84 0.61 22.48
N LEU A 158 8.76 1.02 21.22
CA LEU A 158 9.81 1.78 20.56
C LEU A 158 10.07 3.12 21.25
N LEU A 159 9.01 3.88 21.53
CA LEU A 159 9.13 5.19 22.17
C LEU A 159 9.62 5.09 23.63
N ALA A 160 9.31 4.01 24.34
CA ALA A 160 9.85 3.77 25.68
C ALA A 160 11.35 3.43 25.68
N ASN A 161 11.91 3.00 24.53
CA ASN A 161 13.29 2.57 24.40
C ASN A 161 14.09 3.42 23.38
N VAL A 162 13.57 4.60 23.01
CA VAL A 162 14.13 5.45 21.95
C VAL A 162 15.57 5.93 22.24
N ASP A 163 15.93 6.02 23.53
CA ASP A 163 17.25 6.48 24.00
C ASP A 163 18.23 5.33 24.32
N GLN A 164 17.81 4.06 24.16
CA GLN A 164 18.71 2.92 24.35
C GLN A 164 19.75 2.88 23.23
N GLU A 165 20.97 2.42 23.50
CA GLU A 165 22.02 2.31 22.47
C GLU A 165 21.71 1.20 21.46
N GLU A 166 21.24 0.05 21.97
CA GLU A 166 20.82 -1.09 21.16
C GLU A 166 19.35 -1.45 21.43
N LEU A 167 18.63 -1.85 20.38
CA LEU A 167 17.28 -2.41 20.48
C LEU A 167 17.27 -3.88 20.06
N PRO A 168 16.72 -4.80 20.89
CA PRO A 168 16.38 -6.13 20.42
C PRO A 168 15.15 -6.06 19.50
N LEU A 169 15.20 -6.76 18.36
CA LEU A 169 14.06 -6.86 17.43
C LEU A 169 13.12 -8.03 17.77
N ASP A 170 13.28 -8.60 18.96
CA ASP A 170 12.45 -9.64 19.54
C ASP A 170 12.17 -9.40 21.03
N PRO A 171 11.53 -8.27 21.39
CA PRO A 171 11.22 -7.98 22.79
C PRO A 171 10.50 -9.16 23.45
N GLU A 172 10.97 -9.55 24.64
CA GLU A 172 10.47 -10.70 25.39
C GLU A 172 10.57 -12.03 24.62
N GLY A 173 11.54 -12.17 23.72
CA GLY A 173 11.74 -13.34 22.88
C GLY A 173 10.70 -13.50 21.77
N ARG A 174 9.90 -12.46 21.50
CA ARG A 174 8.87 -12.45 20.45
C ARG A 174 9.30 -11.51 19.33
N PRO A 175 9.64 -12.02 18.13
CA PRO A 175 10.05 -11.18 17.02
C PRO A 175 8.99 -10.14 16.68
N ILE A 176 9.42 -8.92 16.37
CA ILE A 176 8.51 -7.84 15.97
C ILE A 176 7.65 -8.31 14.79
N PHE A 177 6.34 -8.08 14.92
CA PHE A 177 5.31 -8.50 13.96
C PHE A 177 5.30 -10.02 13.67
N GLY A 178 5.94 -10.85 14.50
CA GLY A 178 6.06 -12.28 14.30
C GLY A 178 6.94 -12.68 13.12
N ILE A 179 7.89 -11.81 12.73
CA ILE A 179 8.81 -12.05 11.61
C ILE A 179 10.03 -12.82 12.13
N ASP A 180 10.11 -14.11 11.80
CA ASP A 180 11.00 -15.06 12.46
C ASP A 180 12.49 -14.74 12.30
N PHE A 181 12.92 -14.16 11.16
CA PHE A 181 14.33 -13.84 10.96
C PHE A 181 14.82 -12.69 11.84
N LEU A 182 13.92 -11.91 12.46
CA LEU A 182 14.30 -10.84 13.40
C LEU A 182 14.68 -11.38 14.78
N ARG A 183 14.43 -12.66 15.06
CA ARG A 183 14.75 -13.30 16.33
C ARG A 183 16.24 -13.20 16.65
N GLY A 184 16.57 -12.75 17.85
CA GLY A 184 17.93 -12.57 18.34
C GLY A 184 18.71 -11.42 17.68
N ILE A 185 18.10 -10.68 16.74
CA ILE A 185 18.77 -9.53 16.13
C ILE A 185 18.72 -8.35 17.09
N LYS A 186 19.88 -7.75 17.33
CA LYS A 186 20.00 -6.43 17.94
C LYS A 186 20.42 -5.41 16.89
N VAL A 187 19.94 -4.19 17.03
CA VAL A 187 20.27 -3.09 16.14
C VAL A 187 20.78 -1.89 16.91
N ASP A 188 21.69 -1.13 16.30
CA ASP A 188 21.99 0.23 16.73
C ASP A 188 20.70 1.06 16.63
N THR A 189 20.23 1.55 17.78
CA THR A 189 18.93 2.20 17.90
C THR A 189 18.85 3.44 17.03
N ARG A 190 19.89 4.29 17.05
CA ARG A 190 19.87 5.55 16.33
C ARG A 190 19.76 5.31 14.82
N ARG A 191 20.53 4.38 14.27
CA ARG A 191 20.48 3.99 12.84
C ARG A 191 19.13 3.35 12.51
N PHE A 192 18.63 2.46 13.36
CA PHE A 192 17.31 1.86 13.18
C PHE A 192 16.20 2.91 13.11
N LEU A 193 16.20 3.87 14.03
CA LEU A 193 15.28 5.01 14.05
C LEU A 193 15.45 5.92 12.83
N THR A 194 16.68 6.13 12.35
CA THR A 194 16.94 6.85 11.08
C THR A 194 16.23 6.18 9.91
N GLY A 195 16.31 4.84 9.82
CA GLY A 195 15.60 4.08 8.80
C GLY A 195 14.08 4.20 8.88
N LEU A 196 13.53 4.12 10.09
CA LEU A 196 12.10 4.33 10.35
C LEU A 196 11.65 5.72 9.89
N VAL A 197 12.37 6.78 10.27
CA VAL A 197 12.02 8.16 9.92
C VAL A 197 12.11 8.40 8.41
N LEU A 198 13.17 7.92 7.77
CA LEU A 198 13.36 8.06 6.33
C LEU A 198 12.21 7.41 5.54
N ALA A 199 11.88 6.16 5.86
CA ALA A 199 10.81 5.43 5.19
C ALA A 199 9.42 5.99 5.55
N GLY A 200 9.20 6.43 6.80
CA GLY A 200 7.88 6.91 7.25
C GLY A 200 7.46 8.24 6.62
N PHE A 201 8.39 8.98 6.01
CA PHE A 201 8.08 10.21 5.28
C PHE A 201 8.19 10.08 3.76
N MET A 202 8.66 8.95 3.21
CA MET A 202 8.87 8.81 1.77
C MET A 202 7.56 8.81 0.96
N ASP A 203 6.45 8.44 1.63
CA ASP A 203 5.12 8.34 1.04
C ASP A 203 4.26 9.58 1.27
N ASP A 204 4.68 10.47 2.17
CA ASP A 204 4.02 11.75 2.41
C ASP A 204 4.10 12.67 1.18
N TRP A 205 2.94 13.23 0.81
CA TRP A 205 2.83 14.08 -0.37
C TRP A 205 3.64 15.37 -0.25
N THR A 206 3.75 15.95 0.94
CA THR A 206 4.54 17.17 1.17
C THR A 206 6.01 16.91 0.90
N TYR A 207 6.54 15.81 1.43
CA TYR A 207 7.91 15.38 1.20
C TYR A 207 8.17 15.04 -0.28
N ARG A 208 7.26 14.32 -0.95
CA ARG A 208 7.38 14.05 -2.41
C ARG A 208 7.35 15.33 -3.25
N SER A 209 6.44 16.26 -2.93
CA SER A 209 6.38 17.56 -3.61
C SER A 209 7.63 18.40 -3.38
N ASN A 210 8.24 18.34 -2.20
CA ASN A 210 9.47 19.05 -1.91
C ASN A 210 10.69 18.38 -2.57
N ALA A 211 10.70 17.06 -2.68
CA ALA A 211 11.72 16.34 -3.46
C ALA A 211 11.72 16.77 -4.94
N LEU A 212 10.56 17.01 -5.56
CA LEU A 212 10.48 17.60 -6.91
C LEU A 212 11.05 19.03 -7.00
N ARG A 213 11.02 19.77 -5.89
CA ARG A 213 11.60 21.11 -5.81
C ARG A 213 13.10 21.06 -5.65
N HIS A 214 13.57 20.15 -4.79
CA HIS A 214 14.98 19.93 -4.48
C HIS A 214 15.73 19.30 -5.67
N HIS A 215 15.18 18.22 -6.24
CA HIS A 215 15.77 17.46 -7.35
C HIS A 215 15.02 17.76 -8.66
N LYS A 216 15.63 18.53 -9.55
CA LYS A 216 15.00 18.89 -10.85
C LYS A 216 15.16 17.84 -11.94
N ARG A 217 16.16 16.96 -11.79
CA ARG A 217 16.55 15.99 -12.81
C ARG A 217 16.73 14.61 -12.20
N THR A 218 16.43 13.59 -13.00
CA THR A 218 16.85 12.21 -12.77
C THR A 218 18.37 12.07 -12.84
N PHE A 219 18.93 10.93 -12.42
CA PHE A 219 20.37 10.67 -12.57
C PHE A 219 20.85 10.72 -14.04
N GLY A 220 19.98 10.37 -14.98
CA GLY A 220 20.22 10.48 -16.43
C GLY A 220 20.02 11.88 -17.01
N GLY A 221 19.73 12.89 -16.18
CA GLY A 221 19.59 14.29 -16.60
C GLY A 221 18.21 14.69 -17.14
N MET A 222 17.27 13.75 -17.28
CA MET A 222 15.88 14.02 -17.69
C MET A 222 15.07 14.68 -16.56
N PRO A 223 13.99 15.43 -16.84
CA PRO A 223 13.15 16.02 -15.81
C PRO A 223 12.65 15.00 -14.78
N PHE A 224 12.83 15.31 -13.50
CA PHE A 224 12.36 14.44 -12.42
C PHE A 224 10.85 14.54 -12.25
N THR A 225 10.16 13.39 -12.16
CA THR A 225 8.72 13.31 -11.91
C THR A 225 8.43 12.19 -10.94
N ILE A 226 7.45 12.40 -10.07
CA ILE A 226 6.96 11.40 -9.12
C ILE A 226 5.47 11.61 -8.89
N GLY A 227 4.71 10.53 -8.83
CA GLY A 227 3.31 10.55 -8.43
C GLY A 227 3.14 10.48 -6.92
N GLY A 228 1.99 10.94 -6.43
CA GLY A 228 1.70 10.89 -5.01
C GLY A 228 0.29 11.34 -4.68
N GLY A 229 -0.06 11.23 -3.41
CA GLY A 229 -1.37 11.58 -2.90
C GLY A 229 -1.43 11.48 -1.38
N ASP A 230 -2.60 11.79 -0.83
CA ASP A 230 -2.86 11.78 0.60
C ASP A 230 -3.81 10.64 0.94
N ILE A 231 -3.55 9.93 2.03
CA ILE A 231 -4.53 9.04 2.66
C ILE A 231 -5.33 9.87 3.65
N LEU A 232 -6.64 10.00 3.42
CA LEU A 232 -7.54 10.82 4.23
C LEU A 232 -8.67 9.97 4.80
N ILE A 233 -9.13 10.33 5.99
CA ILE A 233 -10.30 9.71 6.63
C ILE A 233 -11.57 10.29 6.01
N VAL A 234 -12.45 9.44 5.52
CA VAL A 234 -13.69 9.81 4.82
C VAL A 234 -14.92 9.21 5.50
N ASP A 235 -16.01 9.95 5.51
CA ASP A 235 -17.34 9.42 5.84
C ASP A 235 -17.81 8.56 4.67
N ALA A 236 -18.01 7.26 4.90
CA ALA A 236 -18.28 6.28 3.85
C ALA A 236 -19.61 6.55 3.11
N ALA A 237 -20.62 7.04 3.83
CA ALA A 237 -21.93 7.34 3.26
C ALA A 237 -21.86 8.59 2.38
N ASN A 238 -21.26 9.67 2.89
CA ASN A 238 -21.07 10.91 2.13
C ASN A 238 -20.16 10.69 0.93
N PHE A 239 -19.06 9.93 1.09
CA PHE A 239 -18.15 9.58 0.00
C PHE A 239 -18.86 8.83 -1.13
N THR A 240 -19.71 7.85 -0.80
CA THR A 240 -20.53 7.14 -1.77
C THR A 240 -21.55 8.07 -2.43
N GLN A 241 -22.20 8.91 -1.63
CA GLN A 241 -23.23 9.84 -2.11
C GLN A 241 -22.71 10.85 -3.14
N VAL A 242 -21.46 11.32 -2.96
CA VAL A 242 -20.83 12.26 -3.91
C VAL A 242 -20.27 11.56 -5.17
N GLY A 243 -20.29 10.23 -5.22
CA GLY A 243 -19.95 9.47 -6.41
C GLY A 243 -18.52 9.67 -6.90
N LEU A 244 -17.57 9.90 -5.99
CA LEU A 244 -16.17 10.19 -6.37
C LEU A 244 -15.46 9.00 -7.05
N GLY A 245 -15.93 7.77 -6.82
CA GLY A 245 -15.36 6.56 -7.41
C GLY A 245 -13.91 6.33 -6.96
N ASP A 246 -13.04 5.93 -7.89
CA ASP A 246 -11.60 5.78 -7.64
C ASP A 246 -10.89 7.14 -7.60
N THR A 247 -10.70 7.66 -6.39
CA THR A 247 -9.98 8.91 -6.11
C THR A 247 -8.47 8.82 -6.37
N GLY A 248 -7.93 7.63 -6.60
CA GLY A 248 -6.54 7.40 -7.01
C GLY A 248 -6.28 7.68 -8.49
N ALA A 249 -7.33 7.65 -9.33
CA ALA A 249 -7.24 7.84 -10.78
C ALA A 249 -7.35 9.31 -11.23
N THR A 250 -7.76 10.23 -10.36
CA THR A 250 -7.90 11.66 -10.70
C THR A 250 -7.14 12.55 -9.73
N VAL A 251 -6.46 13.60 -10.23
CA VAL A 251 -5.81 14.61 -9.39
C VAL A 251 -6.82 15.50 -8.68
N PHE A 252 -6.58 15.73 -7.39
CA PHE A 252 -7.31 16.65 -6.52
C PHE A 252 -6.41 17.82 -6.10
N THR A 253 -6.92 19.03 -6.28
CA THR A 253 -6.31 20.28 -5.81
C THR A 253 -6.56 20.51 -4.32
N ASP A 254 -5.81 21.42 -3.70
CA ASP A 254 -6.07 21.83 -2.31
C ASP A 254 -7.46 22.39 -2.10
N GLN A 255 -7.97 23.12 -3.11
CA GLN A 255 -9.31 23.69 -3.02
C GLN A 255 -10.38 22.59 -3.07
N GLU A 256 -10.21 21.59 -3.92
CA GLU A 256 -11.11 20.42 -3.97
C GLU A 256 -11.13 19.66 -2.65
N LEU A 257 -9.96 19.37 -2.07
CA LEU A 257 -9.88 18.70 -0.78
C LEU A 257 -10.48 19.52 0.36
N ARG A 258 -10.28 20.85 0.36
CA ARG A 258 -10.96 21.75 1.30
C ARG A 258 -12.47 21.68 1.14
N THR A 259 -12.99 21.76 -0.08
CA THR A 259 -14.43 21.65 -0.32
C THR A 259 -14.99 20.32 0.15
N LEU A 260 -14.29 19.20 -0.08
CA LEU A 260 -14.71 17.88 0.42
C LEU A 260 -14.73 17.79 1.95
N ARG A 261 -13.81 18.48 2.65
CA ARG A 261 -13.87 18.66 4.11
C ARG A 261 -15.06 19.54 4.52
N ASP A 262 -15.31 20.61 3.78
CA ASP A 262 -16.38 21.55 4.08
C ASP A 262 -17.78 20.90 3.97
N VAL A 263 -17.96 19.98 3.03
CA VAL A 263 -19.22 19.23 2.86
C VAL A 263 -19.30 17.93 3.67
N GLY A 264 -18.30 17.64 4.51
CA GLY A 264 -18.32 16.48 5.41
C GLY A 264 -18.02 15.13 4.74
N VAL A 265 -17.42 15.12 3.54
CA VAL A 265 -16.93 13.88 2.92
C VAL A 265 -15.61 13.46 3.55
N ILE A 266 -14.71 14.41 3.78
CA ILE A 266 -13.44 14.18 4.47
C ILE A 266 -13.60 14.67 5.92
N CYS A 267 -13.24 13.81 6.88
CA CYS A 267 -13.25 14.12 8.30
C CYS A 267 -12.36 15.36 8.58
N ARG A 268 -12.81 16.29 9.42
CA ARG A 268 -12.02 17.49 9.77
C ARG A 268 -11.27 17.29 11.08
N ASN A 269 -11.96 16.78 12.09
CA ASN A 269 -11.35 16.40 13.35
C ASN A 269 -11.65 14.94 13.66
N ARG A 270 -10.61 14.11 13.58
CA ARG A 270 -10.71 12.69 13.94
C ARG A 270 -11.23 12.49 15.37
N HIS A 271 -10.80 13.29 16.35
CA HIS A 271 -11.14 13.04 17.75
C HIS A 271 -12.63 13.23 18.06
N ASP A 272 -13.31 14.09 17.30
CA ASP A 272 -14.70 14.46 17.54
C ASP A 272 -15.66 13.75 16.57
N GLU A 273 -15.21 13.52 15.33
CA GLU A 273 -16.08 13.04 14.24
C GLU A 273 -15.93 11.54 13.97
N TYR A 274 -14.74 10.96 14.16
CA TYR A 274 -14.48 9.59 13.73
C TYR A 274 -15.27 8.57 14.55
N ALA A 275 -16.03 7.73 13.85
CA ALA A 275 -16.67 6.54 14.38
C ALA A 275 -16.53 5.38 13.39
N PHE A 276 -16.25 4.18 13.91
CA PHE A 276 -16.30 2.96 13.11
C PHE A 276 -17.70 2.34 13.27
N PRO A 277 -18.36 1.89 12.19
CA PRO A 277 -17.85 1.72 10.82
C PRO A 277 -18.16 2.91 9.87
N GLU A 278 -18.63 4.04 10.37
CA GLU A 278 -19.09 5.17 9.55
C GLU A 278 -17.97 5.81 8.72
N TYR A 279 -16.73 5.73 9.19
CA TYR A 279 -15.55 6.31 8.55
C TYR A 279 -14.53 5.24 8.13
N ASP A 280 -13.87 5.47 6.98
CA ASP A 280 -12.75 4.65 6.49
C ASP A 280 -11.67 5.54 5.87
N GLN A 281 -10.60 4.95 5.32
CA GLN A 281 -9.55 5.66 4.59
C GLN A 281 -9.78 5.61 3.08
N ALA A 282 -9.49 6.72 2.40
CA ALA A 282 -9.42 6.78 0.95
C ALA A 282 -8.16 7.54 0.50
N PHE A 283 -7.56 7.07 -0.60
CA PHE A 283 -6.39 7.72 -1.20
C PHE A 283 -6.83 8.79 -2.21
N PHE A 284 -6.40 10.03 -2.01
CA PHE A 284 -6.66 11.15 -2.90
C PHE A 284 -5.40 11.49 -3.67
N ARG A 285 -5.41 11.26 -4.98
CA ARG A 285 -4.27 11.53 -5.86
C ARG A 285 -4.01 13.03 -5.96
N ARG A 286 -2.76 13.44 -5.77
CA ARG A 286 -2.29 14.83 -5.84
C ARG A 286 -1.45 15.11 -7.09
N GLN A 287 -0.77 14.08 -7.59
CA GLN A 287 -0.03 14.13 -8.86
C GLN A 287 -0.02 12.75 -9.53
N LEU A 288 -0.35 12.72 -10.83
CA LEU A 288 -0.25 11.51 -11.65
C LEU A 288 1.20 11.08 -11.86
N GLY A 289 1.40 9.78 -11.95
CA GLY A 289 2.70 9.16 -12.18
C GLY A 289 2.95 8.03 -11.19
N ASP A 290 4.10 7.37 -11.37
CA ASP A 290 4.53 6.30 -10.50
C ASP A 290 5.11 6.86 -9.20
N GLY A 291 4.90 6.14 -8.09
CA GLY A 291 5.48 6.49 -6.80
C GLY A 291 6.93 5.99 -6.64
N VAL A 292 7.31 5.77 -5.38
CA VAL A 292 8.59 5.17 -5.01
C VAL A 292 8.56 3.64 -5.16
N CYS A 293 9.75 3.04 -5.15
CA CYS A 293 10.02 1.61 -5.11
C CYS A 293 10.58 1.26 -3.73
N ASP A 294 9.84 0.50 -2.94
CA ASP A 294 10.18 0.19 -1.54
C ASP A 294 11.49 -0.62 -1.44
N ASP A 295 11.73 -1.53 -2.37
CA ASP A 295 12.98 -2.30 -2.47
C ASP A 295 14.19 -1.38 -2.67
N LEU A 296 14.07 -0.36 -3.54
CA LEU A 296 15.14 0.63 -3.74
C LEU A 296 15.29 1.56 -2.54
N ALA A 297 14.19 1.91 -1.86
CA ALA A 297 14.25 2.70 -0.65
C ALA A 297 15.06 1.98 0.43
N MET A 298 14.81 0.69 0.64
CA MET A 298 15.57 -0.13 1.59
C MET A 298 17.04 -0.28 1.20
N ILE A 299 17.33 -0.43 -0.10
CA ILE A 299 18.71 -0.45 -0.61
C ILE A 299 19.43 0.88 -0.35
N TYR A 300 18.79 2.03 -0.60
CA TYR A 300 19.37 3.34 -0.31
C TYR A 300 19.70 3.49 1.17
N VAL A 301 18.71 3.20 2.03
CA VAL A 301 18.86 3.31 3.49
C VAL A 301 19.97 2.39 3.98
N GLY A 302 20.01 1.14 3.51
CA GLY A 302 21.06 0.18 3.85
C GLY A 302 22.45 0.59 3.35
N ALA A 303 22.56 1.10 2.12
CA ALA A 303 23.83 1.57 1.56
C ALA A 303 24.40 2.77 2.34
N LYS A 304 23.53 3.70 2.76
CA LYS A 304 23.96 4.95 3.42
C LYS A 304 24.13 4.80 4.93
N HIS A 305 23.32 3.98 5.59
CA HIS A 305 23.22 3.92 7.05
C HIS A 305 23.41 2.52 7.65
N GLY A 306 23.61 1.50 6.83
CA GLY A 306 23.87 0.13 7.25
C GLY A 306 22.62 -0.69 7.60
N PHE A 307 22.84 -1.94 8.02
CA PHE A 307 21.79 -2.95 8.20
C PHE A 307 20.71 -2.54 9.21
N SER A 308 21.09 -1.96 10.35
CA SER A 308 20.13 -1.49 11.36
C SER A 308 19.13 -0.50 10.79
N ALA A 309 19.59 0.46 9.97
CA ALA A 309 18.70 1.41 9.31
C ALA A 309 17.83 0.73 8.23
N MET A 310 18.39 -0.19 7.46
CA MET A 310 17.60 -0.96 6.48
C MET A 310 16.47 -1.74 7.14
N LEU A 311 16.72 -2.36 8.30
CA LEU A 311 15.69 -3.04 9.08
C LEU A 311 14.64 -2.05 9.65
N GLY A 312 15.06 -0.83 9.99
CA GLY A 312 14.15 0.26 10.33
C GLY A 312 13.20 0.61 9.19
N ALA A 313 13.74 0.83 7.98
CA ALA A 313 12.94 1.09 6.80
C ALA A 313 12.00 -0.08 6.45
N PHE A 314 12.49 -1.31 6.57
CA PHE A 314 11.71 -2.53 6.38
C PHE A 314 10.53 -2.65 7.36
N LEU A 315 10.75 -2.35 8.65
CA LEU A 315 9.66 -2.36 9.63
C LEU A 315 8.69 -1.19 9.43
N MET A 316 9.13 -0.06 8.88
CA MET A 316 8.21 1.02 8.52
C MET A 316 7.27 0.64 7.35
N ASP A 317 7.78 -0.05 6.33
CA ASP A 317 6.93 -0.61 5.26
C ASP A 317 5.91 -1.63 5.81
N ALA A 318 6.32 -2.41 6.82
CA ALA A 318 5.40 -3.28 7.54
C ALA A 318 4.29 -2.47 8.24
N ILE A 319 4.64 -1.35 8.87
CA ILE A 319 3.69 -0.45 9.54
C ILE A 319 2.68 0.13 8.55
N ASP A 320 3.12 0.72 7.43
CA ASP A 320 2.22 1.21 6.36
C ASP A 320 1.31 0.07 5.84
N THR A 321 1.85 -1.14 5.76
CA THR A 321 1.07 -2.30 5.36
C THR A 321 -0.01 -2.64 6.39
N TYR A 322 0.30 -2.64 7.68
CA TYR A 322 -0.64 -2.98 8.76
C TYR A 322 -1.62 -1.85 9.10
N ASP A 323 -1.29 -0.59 8.83
CA ASP A 323 -2.12 0.59 9.10
C ASP A 323 -3.35 0.70 8.19
N LYS A 324 -3.35 -0.03 7.07
CA LYS A 324 -4.54 -0.19 6.23
C LYS A 324 -5.65 -0.91 7.00
N TYR A 325 -6.89 -0.47 6.86
CA TYR A 325 -8.07 -1.13 7.43
C TYR A 325 -8.05 -1.26 8.97
N LEU A 326 -7.52 -0.31 9.73
CA LEU A 326 -7.61 -0.35 11.19
C LEU A 326 -9.01 0.02 11.73
N LEU A 327 -9.27 -0.27 13.00
CA LEU A 327 -10.42 0.29 13.73
C LEU A 327 -10.18 1.71 14.25
N ASN A 328 -8.93 2.08 14.46
CA ASN A 328 -8.54 3.38 15.01
C ASN A 328 -7.54 4.01 14.05
N LEU A 329 -8.04 4.59 12.97
CA LEU A 329 -7.23 5.16 11.89
C LEU A 329 -6.37 6.31 12.40
N THR A 330 -5.09 6.39 12.03
CA THR A 330 -4.25 7.55 12.37
C THR A 330 -4.28 8.57 11.23
N TRP A 331 -4.32 9.87 11.57
CA TRP A 331 -4.32 10.91 10.54
C TRP A 331 -2.97 10.92 9.80
N GLY A 332 -3.02 10.84 8.46
CA GLY A 332 -1.82 10.76 7.63
C GLY A 332 -1.11 9.41 7.69
N GLY A 333 -1.64 8.43 8.42
CA GLY A 333 -1.05 7.10 8.58
C GLY A 333 -0.25 6.94 9.88
N PHE A 334 -0.19 5.72 10.40
CA PHE A 334 0.56 5.41 11.63
C PHE A 334 2.07 5.53 11.44
N ASP A 335 2.57 5.22 10.24
CA ASP A 335 3.96 5.36 9.82
C ASP A 335 4.45 6.82 9.90
N THR A 336 3.72 7.75 9.26
CA THR A 336 4.02 9.19 9.27
C THR A 336 3.91 9.75 10.68
N TRP A 337 2.88 9.34 11.44
CA TRP A 337 2.74 9.72 12.84
C TRP A 337 3.94 9.28 13.68
N LEU A 338 4.35 8.01 13.57
CA LEU A 338 5.46 7.47 14.35
C LEU A 338 6.78 8.14 13.99
N ALA A 339 7.06 8.33 12.70
CA ALA A 339 8.23 9.08 12.23
C ALA A 339 8.26 10.51 12.81
N GLY A 340 7.11 11.20 12.81
CA GLY A 340 6.96 12.52 13.43
C GLY A 340 7.20 12.52 14.94
N ARG A 341 6.76 11.49 15.67
CA ARG A 341 7.02 11.35 17.11
C ARG A 341 8.52 11.14 17.39
N ILE A 342 9.21 10.34 16.59
CA ILE A 342 10.66 10.13 16.69
C ILE A 342 11.41 11.44 16.43
N GLN A 343 11.08 12.15 15.34
CA GLN A 343 11.70 13.45 15.04
C GLN A 343 11.51 14.47 16.16
N LYS A 344 10.28 14.55 16.68
CA LYS A 344 9.94 15.45 17.78
C LYS A 344 10.79 15.16 19.01
N HIS A 345 10.92 13.89 19.40
CA HIS A 345 11.77 13.47 20.52
C HIS A 345 13.20 13.98 20.37
N PHE A 346 13.84 13.76 19.23
CA PHE A 346 15.23 14.21 18.99
C PHE A 346 15.34 15.73 18.96
N THR A 347 14.37 16.42 18.39
CA THR A 347 14.36 17.89 18.37
C THR A 347 14.27 18.45 19.79
N GLU A 348 13.41 17.88 20.63
CA GLU A 348 13.22 18.32 22.02
C GLU A 348 14.41 18.00 22.91
N THR A 349 15.07 16.86 22.70
CA THR A 349 16.18 16.38 23.55
C THR A 349 17.56 16.86 23.10
N THR A 350 17.79 17.03 21.80
CA THR A 350 19.11 17.39 21.23
C THR A 350 19.14 18.74 20.51
N GLY A 351 17.99 19.39 20.34
CA GLY A 351 17.86 20.64 19.57
C GLY A 351 17.91 20.45 18.06
N GLN A 352 18.04 19.22 17.56
CA GLN A 352 18.11 18.90 16.14
C GLN A 352 17.23 17.69 15.78
N PRO A 353 16.68 17.63 14.56
CA PRO A 353 16.00 16.43 14.10
C PRO A 353 16.97 15.25 14.00
N LEU A 354 16.46 14.02 14.12
CA LEU A 354 17.23 12.81 13.85
C LEU A 354 17.67 12.73 12.39
N VAL A 355 16.78 13.16 11.48
CA VAL A 355 16.97 13.12 10.03
C VAL A 355 16.61 14.48 9.46
N TRP A 356 17.48 15.08 8.66
CA TRP A 356 17.16 16.32 7.96
C TRP A 356 16.34 16.04 6.70
N ASP A 357 15.47 16.99 6.32
CA ASP A 357 14.58 16.86 5.16
C ASP A 357 15.32 16.51 3.85
N ASP A 358 16.52 17.04 3.65
CA ASP A 358 17.36 16.73 2.47
C ASP A 358 17.63 15.22 2.33
N ALA A 359 17.84 14.50 3.43
CA ALA A 359 18.05 13.06 3.39
C ALA A 359 16.77 12.30 2.97
N ILE A 360 15.59 12.82 3.31
CA ILE A 360 14.30 12.27 2.87
C ILE A 360 14.11 12.56 1.38
N PHE A 361 14.46 13.76 0.91
CA PHE A 361 14.38 14.12 -0.51
C PHE A 361 15.30 13.27 -1.37
N ASP A 362 16.52 13.01 -0.91
CA ASP A 362 17.47 12.13 -1.59
C ASP A 362 16.97 10.69 -1.67
N LEU A 363 16.37 10.18 -0.59
CA LEU A 363 15.75 8.85 -0.59
C LEU A 363 14.62 8.80 -1.62
N ILE A 364 13.70 9.77 -1.61
CA ILE A 364 12.57 9.81 -2.56
C ILE A 364 13.08 9.88 -3.99
N HIS A 365 14.09 10.71 -4.25
CA HIS A 365 14.71 10.80 -5.57
C HIS A 365 15.29 9.46 -6.00
N PHE A 366 16.13 8.85 -5.17
CA PHE A 366 16.73 7.55 -5.45
C PHE A 366 15.70 6.46 -5.70
N ALA A 367 14.65 6.39 -4.87
CA ALA A 367 13.67 5.32 -4.88
C ALA A 367 12.56 5.50 -5.94
N ALA A 368 12.39 6.70 -6.52
CA ALA A 368 11.35 6.95 -7.50
C ALA A 368 11.44 5.99 -8.71
N LYS A 369 10.32 5.33 -9.05
CA LYS A 369 10.27 4.34 -10.13
C LYS A 369 10.73 4.89 -11.49
N ARG A 370 10.44 6.17 -11.75
CA ARG A 370 10.80 6.89 -12.98
C ARG A 370 12.13 7.66 -12.90
N ASN A 371 12.90 7.54 -11.81
CA ASN A 371 14.29 7.97 -11.85
C ASN A 371 15.09 7.07 -12.81
N ASP A 372 16.23 7.53 -13.32
CA ASP A 372 17.01 6.80 -14.32
C ASP A 372 18.12 5.96 -13.65
N PRO A 373 18.33 4.69 -14.07
CA PRO A 373 17.48 3.92 -14.97
C PRO A 373 16.12 3.57 -14.34
N PRO A 374 15.01 3.60 -15.12
CA PRO A 374 13.67 3.37 -14.59
C PRO A 374 13.44 1.90 -14.26
N ILE A 375 12.62 1.66 -13.23
CA ILE A 375 12.18 0.32 -12.87
C ILE A 375 10.74 0.37 -12.37
N ASN A 376 9.88 -0.47 -12.96
CA ASN A 376 8.50 -0.60 -12.52
C ASN A 376 8.38 -1.78 -11.53
N LEU A 377 8.86 -1.56 -10.32
CA LEU A 377 8.82 -2.53 -9.22
C LEU A 377 8.56 -1.83 -7.89
N SER A 378 7.80 -2.49 -7.03
CA SER A 378 7.66 -2.28 -5.58
C SER A 378 7.23 -3.61 -5.00
N SER A 379 7.88 -4.06 -3.96
CA SER A 379 7.48 -5.19 -3.15
C SER A 379 6.69 -4.69 -1.95
N SER A 380 5.45 -5.18 -1.79
CA SER A 380 4.72 -5.05 -0.52
C SER A 380 5.46 -5.79 0.60
N HIS A 381 5.23 -5.43 1.87
CA HIS A 381 5.74 -6.16 3.03
C HIS A 381 5.67 -7.69 2.92
N ARG A 382 4.52 -8.24 2.46
CA ARG A 382 4.33 -9.68 2.23
C ARG A 382 5.43 -10.30 1.35
N ARG A 383 5.88 -9.60 0.30
CA ARG A 383 6.92 -10.08 -0.62
C ARG A 383 8.31 -9.99 -0.01
N LEU A 384 8.56 -8.97 0.82
CA LEU A 384 9.83 -8.79 1.50
C LEU A 384 10.12 -9.91 2.51
N ILE A 385 9.08 -10.43 3.17
CA ILE A 385 9.17 -11.57 4.10
C ILE A 385 8.96 -12.95 3.43
N GLN A 386 8.69 -12.99 2.13
CA GLN A 386 8.52 -14.24 1.39
C GLN A 386 9.88 -14.83 1.02
N VAL A 387 10.04 -16.13 1.21
CA VAL A 387 11.15 -16.89 0.64
C VAL A 387 10.72 -17.37 -0.75
N GLU A 388 11.15 -16.65 -1.78
CA GLU A 388 10.80 -16.95 -3.17
C GLU A 388 11.44 -18.26 -3.63
N ARG A 389 10.79 -18.95 -4.59
CA ARG A 389 11.31 -20.20 -5.16
C ARG A 389 12.71 -19.97 -5.73
N GLY A 390 13.69 -20.75 -5.26
CA GLY A 390 15.10 -20.62 -5.65
C GLY A 390 15.94 -19.75 -4.71
N SER A 391 15.34 -19.18 -3.65
CA SER A 391 16.04 -18.54 -2.53
C SER A 391 16.05 -19.43 -1.30
N ALA A 392 17.06 -19.26 -0.45
CA ALA A 392 17.10 -19.86 0.90
C ALA A 392 16.65 -18.88 1.99
N GLU A 393 16.41 -17.62 1.64
CA GLU A 393 16.16 -16.51 2.56
C GLU A 393 15.07 -15.57 2.02
N PRO A 394 14.42 -14.78 2.89
CA PRO A 394 13.41 -13.83 2.46
C PRO A 394 14.01 -12.72 1.59
N THR A 395 13.19 -12.16 0.70
CA THR A 395 13.60 -11.13 -0.28
C THR A 395 14.39 -9.97 0.33
N ILE A 396 14.03 -9.51 1.53
CA ILE A 396 14.75 -8.42 2.22
C ILE A 396 16.22 -8.76 2.52
N LEU A 397 16.53 -10.01 2.89
CA LEU A 397 17.91 -10.42 3.16
C LEU A 397 18.71 -10.55 1.86
N ASN A 398 18.04 -10.89 0.75
CA ASN A 398 18.69 -10.91 -0.56
C ASN A 398 19.11 -9.48 -1.00
N HIS A 399 18.36 -8.45 -0.61
CA HIS A 399 18.78 -7.06 -0.80
C HIS A 399 19.98 -6.68 0.08
N TRP A 400 20.06 -7.21 1.30
CA TRP A 400 21.21 -6.97 2.17
C TRP A 400 22.48 -7.64 1.62
N ARG A 401 22.39 -8.87 1.10
CA ARG A 401 23.50 -9.54 0.40
C ARG A 401 24.03 -8.73 -0.77
N PHE A 402 23.12 -8.14 -1.56
CA PHE A 402 23.49 -7.23 -2.64
C PHE A 402 24.38 -6.09 -2.12
N LEU A 403 23.99 -5.45 -1.02
CA LEU A 403 24.76 -4.36 -0.41
C LEU A 403 26.11 -4.82 0.16
N GLN A 404 26.19 -6.05 0.66
CA GLN A 404 27.45 -6.65 1.13
C GLN A 404 28.38 -7.08 -0.03
N GLY A 405 27.90 -7.03 -1.27
CA GLY A 405 28.62 -7.56 -2.43
C GLY A 405 28.74 -9.08 -2.43
N GLU A 406 27.85 -9.75 -1.69
CA GLU A 406 27.72 -11.21 -1.69
C GLU A 406 26.92 -11.68 -2.91
N PRO A 407 27.07 -12.96 -3.32
CA PRO A 407 26.21 -13.53 -4.33
C PRO A 407 24.73 -13.47 -3.92
N VAL A 408 23.87 -12.99 -4.82
CA VAL A 408 22.42 -12.86 -4.65
C VAL A 408 21.67 -13.99 -5.37
N TYR A 409 20.48 -14.33 -4.88
CA TYR A 409 19.60 -15.30 -5.51
C TYR A 409 18.92 -14.72 -6.75
N ASP A 410 18.87 -15.51 -7.83
CA ASP A 410 18.22 -15.17 -9.10
C ASP A 410 16.72 -15.50 -9.05
N ILE A 411 15.98 -14.69 -8.27
CA ILE A 411 14.54 -14.82 -8.04
C ILE A 411 13.75 -13.77 -8.80
N LYS A 412 12.42 -13.95 -8.86
CA LYS A 412 11.51 -12.91 -9.35
C LYS A 412 11.05 -12.04 -8.18
N LEU A 413 11.26 -10.73 -8.29
CA LEU A 413 10.91 -9.73 -7.29
C LEU A 413 9.55 -9.08 -7.59
N GLY A 414 9.02 -8.35 -6.59
CA GLY A 414 7.72 -7.68 -6.66
C GLY A 414 6.57 -8.67 -6.82
N PHE A 415 5.62 -8.41 -7.74
CA PHE A 415 4.52 -9.34 -8.05
C PHE A 415 4.98 -10.58 -8.86
N SER A 416 6.17 -11.10 -8.60
CA SER A 416 6.84 -12.16 -9.38
C SER A 416 7.00 -11.78 -10.86
N ARG A 417 7.27 -10.50 -11.13
CA ARG A 417 7.29 -9.92 -12.48
C ARG A 417 8.68 -9.54 -12.97
N VAL A 418 9.57 -9.14 -12.07
CA VAL A 418 10.88 -8.58 -12.44
C VAL A 418 11.98 -9.54 -12.03
N PRO A 419 12.83 -10.01 -12.98
CA PRO A 419 14.00 -10.80 -12.64
C PRO A 419 14.97 -10.01 -11.74
N ALA A 420 15.54 -10.66 -10.73
CA ALA A 420 16.53 -10.06 -9.84
C ALA A 420 17.72 -9.46 -10.62
N ARG A 421 18.12 -10.08 -11.74
CA ARG A 421 19.17 -9.55 -12.64
C ARG A 421 18.90 -8.15 -13.14
N ASP A 422 17.66 -7.89 -13.55
CA ASP A 422 17.29 -6.58 -14.10
C ASP A 422 17.17 -5.56 -12.99
N PHE A 423 16.55 -5.95 -11.87
CA PHE A 423 16.43 -5.09 -10.69
C PHE A 423 17.78 -4.69 -10.10
N TYR A 424 18.67 -5.64 -9.78
CA TYR A 424 19.94 -5.32 -9.14
C TYR A 424 20.91 -4.59 -10.09
N ARG A 425 20.78 -4.75 -11.41
CA ARG A 425 21.49 -3.90 -12.37
C ARG A 425 21.07 -2.43 -12.24
N VAL A 426 19.75 -2.18 -12.13
CA VAL A 426 19.22 -0.83 -11.88
C VAL A 426 19.66 -0.30 -10.52
N ALA A 427 19.52 -1.12 -9.46
CA ALA A 427 19.91 -0.74 -8.10
C ALA A 427 21.41 -0.36 -8.04
N HIS A 428 22.28 -1.17 -8.64
CA HIS A 428 23.72 -0.88 -8.73
C HIS A 428 24.01 0.42 -9.49
N ALA A 429 23.36 0.64 -10.64
CA ALA A 429 23.53 1.87 -11.40
C ALA A 429 23.12 3.12 -10.59
N ARG A 430 21.97 3.05 -9.88
CA ARG A 430 21.51 4.14 -9.01
C ARG A 430 22.44 4.34 -7.81
N CYS A 431 22.92 3.26 -7.19
CA CYS A 431 23.90 3.34 -6.11
C CYS A 431 25.15 4.10 -6.55
N ARG A 432 25.70 3.75 -7.71
CA ARG A 432 26.87 4.46 -8.28
C ARG A 432 26.56 5.92 -8.58
N ALA A 433 25.40 6.23 -9.14
CA ALA A 433 24.99 7.61 -9.44
C ALA A 433 24.80 8.45 -8.16
N ALA A 434 24.36 7.82 -7.07
CA ALA A 434 24.25 8.44 -5.75
C ALA A 434 25.57 8.48 -4.96
N GLY A 435 26.67 7.98 -5.53
CA GLY A 435 28.00 8.00 -4.91
C GLY A 435 28.27 6.87 -3.91
N PHE A 436 27.45 5.82 -3.89
CA PHE A 436 27.69 4.64 -3.06
C PHE A 436 28.63 3.63 -3.74
N GLU A 437 29.55 3.07 -2.96
CA GLU A 437 30.44 2.00 -3.40
C GLU A 437 29.77 0.63 -3.16
N VAL A 438 29.01 0.16 -4.14
CA VAL A 438 28.41 -1.18 -4.14
C VAL A 438 29.02 -2.01 -5.26
N ARG A 439 29.35 -3.27 -4.98
CA ARG A 439 29.93 -4.17 -5.98
C ARG A 439 28.89 -4.56 -7.04
N GLU A 440 29.36 -4.90 -8.24
CA GLU A 440 28.49 -5.42 -9.28
C GLU A 440 27.84 -6.75 -8.80
N PRO A 441 26.51 -6.93 -8.98
CA PRO A 441 25.83 -8.09 -8.43
C PRO A 441 26.29 -9.38 -9.11
N VAL A 442 26.67 -10.36 -8.30
CA VAL A 442 26.96 -11.73 -8.73
C VAL A 442 25.79 -12.62 -8.35
N PHE A 443 25.39 -13.53 -9.23
CA PHE A 443 24.22 -14.38 -9.01
C PHE A 443 24.62 -15.80 -8.66
N ILE A 444 23.98 -16.35 -7.62
CA ILE A 444 24.09 -17.76 -7.29
C ILE A 444 23.53 -18.56 -8.47
N LYS A 445 24.36 -19.42 -9.09
CA LYS A 445 23.88 -20.36 -10.10
C LYS A 445 22.89 -21.31 -9.43
N GLY A 446 21.62 -21.20 -9.79
CA GLY A 446 20.59 -22.06 -9.22
C GLY A 446 20.94 -23.53 -9.43
N SER A 447 20.98 -24.31 -8.36
CA SER A 447 20.73 -25.73 -8.48
C SER A 447 19.27 -25.86 -8.89
N VAL A 448 19.02 -26.39 -10.08
CA VAL A 448 17.68 -26.79 -10.50
C VAL A 448 17.28 -27.93 -9.57
N GLN A 449 16.72 -27.64 -8.41
CA GLN A 449 15.98 -28.64 -7.65
C GLN A 449 14.62 -28.77 -8.31
N SER A 450 14.56 -29.72 -9.22
CA SER A 450 13.32 -30.35 -9.67
C SER A 450 12.61 -30.94 -8.45
N ARG A 451 11.39 -30.45 -8.20
CA ARG A 451 10.26 -31.19 -7.65
C ARG A 451 9.00 -30.44 -8.03
#